data_AF-A0A7X7LPI3-F1
#
_entry.id   AF-A0A7X7LPI3-F1
#
_cell.length_a   1.000
_cell.length_b   1.000
_cell.length_c   1.000
_cell.angle_alpha   90.00
_cell.angle_beta   90.00
_cell.angle_gamma   90.00
#
_symmetry.space_group_name_H-M   'P 1'
#
loop_
_entity.id
_entity.type
_entity.pdbx_description
1 polymer ?
#
loop_
_entity_poly.entity_id
_entity_poly.type
_entity_poly.pdbx_seq_one_letter_code
_entity_poly.pdbx_strand_id
1 'polypeptide(L)'
;MAEDIYQGNFKKHLQLLAPGTIFRAGLENVLHARTGGLIVVGDSSEVMDIVSGGFRVDCDFTPARLYELAKMDGAIILNHDVTRIIAANAQLDPDPQIPTNETGIRHRTAQRVAKQTGQLVIAISQRRQVVTLYQDNTVFRLRDLASILVKANQALQALEKYRNVLAKETQRLGGLEFEDMVTVAEVCEVIRRSIKVLTIAEEIENYIA
;
A
#
# COMPACT_ATOMS: atom_id res chain seq x y z
N MET A 1 -14.74 -9.52 3.40
CA MET A 1 -14.04 -9.95 2.17
C MET A 1 -13.13 -8.88 1.57
N ALA A 2 -13.56 -7.61 1.39
CA ALA A 2 -12.66 -6.49 1.04
C ALA A 2 -12.23 -5.67 2.28
N GLU A 3 -13.08 -5.57 3.30
CA GLU A 3 -12.82 -4.83 4.54
C GLU A 3 -11.77 -5.51 5.44
N ASP A 4 -11.61 -6.83 5.34
CA ASP A 4 -10.63 -7.59 6.14
C ASP A 4 -9.17 -7.31 5.70
N ILE A 5 -8.98 -6.83 4.47
CA ILE A 5 -7.66 -6.48 3.92
C ILE A 5 -7.06 -5.28 4.68
N TYR A 6 -7.89 -4.38 5.18
CA TYR A 6 -7.44 -3.19 5.91
C TYR A 6 -7.33 -3.43 7.43
N GLN A 7 -7.32 -4.68 7.88
CA GLN A 7 -7.20 -5.04 9.30
C GLN A 7 -5.89 -5.77 9.59
N GLY A 8 -5.40 -5.64 10.84
CA GLY A 8 -4.24 -6.39 11.34
C GLY A 8 -2.90 -6.03 10.69
N ASN A 9 -2.04 -7.04 10.49
CA ASN A 9 -0.68 -6.86 9.99
C ASN A 9 -0.62 -6.41 8.52
N PHE A 10 -1.61 -6.76 7.70
CA PHE A 10 -1.62 -6.37 6.28
C PHE A 10 -1.73 -4.85 6.10
N LYS A 11 -2.50 -4.16 6.97
CA LYS A 11 -2.57 -2.70 6.98
C LYS A 11 -1.20 -2.05 7.18
N LYS A 12 -0.38 -2.59 8.09
CA LYS A 12 0.98 -2.07 8.34
C LYS A 12 1.86 -2.21 7.09
N HIS A 13 1.77 -3.34 6.40
CA HIS A 13 2.47 -3.55 5.13
C HIS A 13 1.99 -2.61 4.02
N LEU A 14 0.68 -2.34 3.93
CA LEU A 14 0.15 -1.34 2.99
C LEU A 14 0.69 0.05 3.30
N GLN A 15 0.80 0.44 4.57
CA GLN A 15 1.40 1.72 4.98
C GLN A 15 2.88 1.81 4.60
N LEU A 16 3.66 0.74 4.75
CA LEU A 16 5.06 0.67 4.28
C LEU A 16 5.18 0.83 2.76
N LEU A 17 4.11 0.52 2.03
CA LEU A 17 4.03 0.58 0.56
C LEU A 17 3.20 1.76 0.05
N ALA A 18 2.78 2.66 0.94
CA ALA A 18 2.00 3.81 0.57
C ALA A 18 2.80 4.75 -0.36
N PRO A 19 2.14 5.46 -1.29
CA PRO A 19 2.76 6.51 -2.08
C PRO A 19 3.58 7.49 -1.22
N GLY A 20 4.80 7.80 -1.67
CA GLY A 20 5.72 8.70 -0.94
C GLY A 20 6.68 8.00 0.03
N THR A 21 6.45 6.74 0.37
CA THR A 21 7.43 5.96 1.17
C THR A 21 8.66 5.60 0.35
N ILE A 22 9.81 5.45 1.04
CA ILE A 22 11.08 5.06 0.42
C ILE A 22 10.95 3.65 -0.20
N PHE A 23 10.23 2.74 0.46
CA PHE A 23 10.03 1.39 -0.06
C PHE A 23 9.20 1.38 -1.34
N ARG A 24 8.07 2.12 -1.35
CA ARG A 24 7.25 2.28 -2.57
C ARG A 24 8.05 2.88 -3.72
N ALA A 25 8.88 3.91 -3.47
CA ALA A 25 9.74 4.50 -4.48
C ALA A 25 10.73 3.47 -5.07
N GLY A 26 11.30 2.61 -4.24
CA GLY A 26 12.16 1.51 -4.69
C GLY A 26 11.44 0.54 -5.63
N LEU A 27 10.23 0.09 -5.28
CA LEU A 27 9.45 -0.80 -6.14
C LEU A 27 9.04 -0.14 -7.45
N GLU A 28 8.69 1.15 -7.42
CA GLU A 28 8.37 1.90 -8.63
C GLU A 28 9.58 2.00 -9.56
N ASN A 29 10.80 2.20 -9.06
CA ASN A 29 12.01 2.19 -9.89
C ASN A 29 12.18 0.85 -10.62
N VAL A 30 12.00 -0.27 -9.91
CA VAL A 30 12.07 -1.62 -10.49
C VAL A 30 10.98 -1.82 -11.55
N LEU A 31 9.76 -1.36 -11.27
CA LEU A 31 8.62 -1.45 -12.18
C LEU A 31 8.87 -0.68 -13.48
N HIS A 32 9.29 0.59 -13.38
CA HIS A 32 9.52 1.50 -14.50
C HIS A 32 10.67 1.06 -15.40
N ALA A 33 11.72 0.47 -14.81
CA ALA A 33 12.82 -0.14 -15.55
C ALA A 33 12.42 -1.44 -16.28
N ARG A 34 11.16 -1.87 -16.13
CA ARG A 34 10.63 -3.13 -16.65
C ARG A 34 11.49 -4.30 -16.22
N THR A 35 11.91 -4.29 -14.97
CA THR A 35 12.63 -5.41 -14.37
C THR A 35 11.64 -6.25 -13.58
N GLY A 36 11.79 -7.58 -13.65
CA GLY A 36 11.06 -8.46 -12.74
C GLY A 36 11.62 -8.33 -11.33
N GLY A 37 10.88 -8.75 -10.32
CA GLY A 37 11.39 -8.76 -8.95
C GLY A 37 10.59 -9.70 -8.07
N LEU A 38 11.29 -10.39 -7.18
CA LEU A 38 10.70 -11.16 -6.09
C LEU A 38 11.35 -10.69 -4.81
N ILE A 39 10.57 -10.12 -3.90
CA ILE A 39 11.09 -9.48 -2.69
C ILE A 39 10.37 -10.09 -1.49
N VAL A 40 11.11 -10.54 -0.49
CA VAL A 40 10.56 -11.01 0.80
C VAL A 40 10.89 -9.98 1.86
N VAL A 41 9.90 -9.58 2.64
CA VAL A 41 10.05 -8.65 3.77
C VAL A 41 9.98 -9.47 5.06
N GLY A 42 11.12 -9.62 5.72
CA GLY A 42 11.30 -10.45 6.90
C GLY A 42 12.48 -11.41 6.72
N ASP A 43 13.33 -11.48 7.74
CA ASP A 43 14.53 -12.31 7.82
C ASP A 43 14.42 -13.35 8.96
N SER A 44 13.20 -13.82 9.22
CA SER A 44 12.96 -14.85 10.23
C SER A 44 13.62 -16.18 9.86
N SER A 45 13.83 -17.05 10.84
CA SER A 45 14.37 -18.39 10.62
C SER A 45 13.62 -19.14 9.52
N GLU A 46 12.29 -19.05 9.51
CA GLU A 46 11.43 -19.75 8.55
C GLU A 46 11.67 -19.26 7.11
N VAL A 47 11.99 -17.97 6.92
CA VAL A 47 12.37 -17.43 5.61
C VAL A 47 13.77 -17.89 5.25
N MET A 48 14.71 -17.81 6.18
CA MET A 48 16.11 -18.15 5.90
C MET A 48 16.31 -19.65 5.62
N ASP A 49 15.48 -20.53 6.20
CA ASP A 49 15.53 -21.98 5.97
C ASP A 49 15.12 -22.38 4.55
N ILE A 50 14.28 -21.58 3.88
CA ILE A 50 13.87 -21.80 2.48
C ILE A 50 14.70 -21.00 1.47
N VAL A 51 15.64 -20.18 1.95
CA VAL A 51 16.57 -19.42 1.11
C VAL A 51 17.78 -20.27 0.80
N SER A 52 18.07 -20.41 -0.50
CA SER A 52 19.25 -21.11 -1.00
C SER A 52 19.99 -20.26 -2.03
N GLY A 53 21.30 -20.46 -2.15
CA GLY A 53 22.14 -19.69 -3.07
C GLY A 53 22.15 -18.18 -2.76
N GLY A 54 22.36 -17.38 -3.80
CA GLY A 54 22.51 -15.93 -3.67
C GLY A 54 23.76 -15.50 -2.90
N PHE A 55 23.75 -14.25 -2.44
CA PHE A 55 24.81 -13.71 -1.60
C PHE A 55 24.25 -12.78 -0.54
N ARG A 56 24.89 -12.81 0.63
CA ARG A 56 24.60 -11.89 1.72
C ARG A 56 25.10 -10.50 1.34
N VAL A 57 24.21 -9.52 1.38
CA VAL A 57 24.51 -8.11 1.08
C VAL A 57 24.67 -7.35 2.39
N ASP A 58 23.69 -7.51 3.29
CA ASP A 58 23.61 -6.90 4.61
C ASP A 58 23.94 -5.40 4.63
N CYS A 59 23.22 -4.61 3.81
CA CYS A 59 23.42 -3.17 3.68
C CYS A 59 22.12 -2.39 3.93
N ASP A 60 22.23 -1.08 4.22
CA ASP A 60 21.02 -0.25 4.40
C ASP A 60 20.17 -0.20 3.13
N PHE A 61 18.86 -0.15 3.33
CA PHE A 61 17.92 -0.03 2.26
C PHE A 61 17.98 1.37 1.64
N THR A 62 18.11 1.42 0.31
CA THR A 62 17.81 2.63 -0.48
C THR A 62 17.07 2.22 -1.76
N PRO A 63 16.24 3.11 -2.34
CA PRO A 63 15.55 2.82 -3.59
C PRO A 63 16.51 2.46 -4.72
N ALA A 64 17.68 3.09 -4.75
CA ALA A 64 18.73 2.82 -5.73
C ALA A 64 19.36 1.44 -5.53
N ARG A 65 19.67 1.05 -4.29
CA ARG A 65 20.22 -0.28 -3.99
C ARG A 65 19.24 -1.39 -4.35
N LEU A 66 17.96 -1.22 -4.00
CA LEU A 66 16.92 -2.18 -4.39
C LEU A 66 16.83 -2.29 -5.91
N TYR A 67 16.82 -1.16 -6.61
CA TYR A 67 16.77 -1.11 -8.06
C TYR A 67 17.94 -1.85 -8.73
N GLU A 68 19.18 -1.60 -8.29
CA GLU A 68 20.37 -2.25 -8.84
C GLU A 68 20.36 -3.76 -8.59
N LEU A 69 20.03 -4.19 -7.37
CA LEU A 69 19.98 -5.61 -7.02
C LEU A 69 18.83 -6.34 -7.74
N ALA A 70 17.71 -5.68 -8.02
CA ALA A 70 16.59 -6.26 -8.74
C ALA A 70 16.88 -6.55 -10.22
N LYS A 71 17.99 -6.03 -10.77
CA LYS A 71 18.46 -6.40 -12.11
C LYS A 71 18.97 -7.84 -12.18
N MET A 72 19.35 -8.41 -11.04
CA MET A 72 19.72 -9.81 -10.95
C MET A 72 18.48 -10.71 -10.96
N ASP A 73 18.67 -11.97 -11.32
CA ASP A 73 17.63 -12.98 -11.15
C ASP A 73 17.43 -13.33 -9.66
N GLY A 74 16.42 -14.14 -9.36
CA GLY A 74 16.14 -14.59 -8.00
C GLY A 74 15.37 -13.59 -7.14
N ALA A 75 15.51 -13.74 -5.83
CA ALA A 75 14.81 -13.00 -4.80
C ALA A 75 15.74 -12.08 -4.02
N ILE A 76 15.16 -11.01 -3.48
CA ILE A 76 15.79 -10.09 -2.54
C ILE A 76 15.12 -10.26 -1.19
N ILE A 77 15.92 -10.43 -0.14
CA ILE A 77 15.44 -10.57 1.24
C ILE A 77 15.72 -9.27 1.96
N LEU A 78 14.68 -8.68 2.53
CA LEU A 78 14.74 -7.49 3.36
C LEU A 78 14.47 -7.88 4.82
N ASN A 79 14.93 -7.07 5.77
CA ASN A 79 14.48 -7.23 7.15
C ASN A 79 13.02 -6.75 7.32
N HIS A 80 12.41 -7.08 8.45
CA HIS A 80 11.00 -6.79 8.73
C HIS A 80 10.60 -5.30 8.59
N ASP A 81 11.47 -4.38 9.02
CA ASP A 81 11.21 -2.94 8.96
C ASP A 81 11.58 -2.29 7.61
N VAL A 82 12.09 -3.06 6.64
CA VAL A 82 12.55 -2.56 5.34
C VAL A 82 13.64 -1.50 5.46
N THR A 83 14.51 -1.63 6.46
CA THR A 83 15.66 -0.74 6.69
C THR A 83 16.95 -1.31 6.15
N ARG A 84 17.03 -2.62 5.89
CA ARG A 84 18.21 -3.30 5.36
C ARG A 84 17.86 -4.33 4.29
N ILE A 85 18.77 -4.51 3.34
CA ILE A 85 18.77 -5.59 2.37
C ILE A 85 19.72 -6.67 2.88
N ILE A 86 19.18 -7.83 3.22
CA ILE A 86 19.91 -8.93 3.85
C ILE A 86 20.62 -9.76 2.78
N ALA A 87 19.89 -10.18 1.75
CA ALA A 87 20.41 -11.01 0.67
C ALA A 87 19.80 -10.64 -0.68
N ALA A 88 20.53 -10.94 -1.75
CA ALA A 88 20.07 -10.78 -3.12
C ALA A 88 20.46 -11.99 -3.98
N ASN A 89 19.83 -12.11 -5.14
CA ASN A 89 19.98 -13.26 -6.04
C ASN A 89 19.70 -14.61 -5.35
N ALA A 90 18.82 -14.60 -4.34
CA ALA A 90 18.46 -15.77 -3.57
C ALA A 90 17.45 -16.64 -4.35
N GLN A 91 17.55 -17.95 -4.20
CA GLN A 91 16.54 -18.89 -4.66
C GLN A 91 15.63 -19.26 -3.48
N LEU A 92 14.33 -19.14 -3.66
CA LEU A 92 13.33 -19.53 -2.66
C LEU A 92 12.77 -20.91 -3.00
N ASP A 93 12.86 -21.84 -2.07
CA ASP A 93 12.38 -23.23 -2.21
C ASP A 93 11.25 -23.55 -1.20
N PRO A 94 10.05 -22.96 -1.37
CA PRO A 94 8.92 -23.24 -0.49
C PRO A 94 8.32 -24.63 -0.77
N ASP A 95 7.56 -25.16 0.18
CA ASP A 95 6.91 -26.47 0.07
C ASP A 95 6.04 -26.55 -1.22
N PRO A 96 6.33 -27.50 -2.13
CA PRO A 96 5.61 -27.64 -3.39
C PRO A 96 4.16 -28.11 -3.21
N GLN A 97 3.79 -28.68 -2.06
CA GLN A 97 2.44 -29.14 -1.74
C GLN A 97 1.50 -27.97 -1.40
N ILE A 98 2.03 -26.78 -1.07
CA ILE A 98 1.20 -25.61 -0.78
C ILE A 98 0.42 -25.20 -2.05
N PRO A 99 -0.93 -25.15 -1.99
CA PRO A 99 -1.75 -24.84 -3.13
C PRO A 99 -1.62 -23.37 -3.54
N THR A 100 -1.57 -23.14 -4.85
CA THR A 100 -1.44 -21.82 -5.46
C THR A 100 -2.41 -21.70 -6.62
N ASN A 101 -3.11 -20.57 -6.70
CA ASN A 101 -3.97 -20.22 -7.83
C ASN A 101 -3.26 -19.28 -8.81
N GLU A 102 -2.03 -18.88 -8.49
CA GLU A 102 -1.24 -18.00 -9.34
C GLU A 102 -0.61 -18.70 -10.54
N THR A 103 -0.35 -17.91 -11.59
CA THR A 103 0.29 -18.36 -12.82
C THR A 103 1.69 -17.80 -12.95
N GLY A 104 2.62 -18.62 -13.45
CA GLY A 104 4.04 -18.27 -13.57
C GLY A 104 4.84 -18.58 -12.31
N ILE A 105 6.08 -19.02 -12.51
CA ILE A 105 6.95 -19.54 -11.44
C ILE A 105 7.11 -18.51 -10.32
N ARG A 106 7.38 -17.24 -10.65
CA ARG A 106 7.59 -16.17 -9.66
C ARG A 106 6.37 -15.92 -8.76
N HIS A 107 5.17 -15.83 -9.33
CA HIS A 107 3.95 -15.59 -8.55
C HIS A 107 3.55 -16.82 -7.73
N ARG A 108 3.76 -18.03 -8.26
CA ARG A 108 3.55 -19.28 -7.51
C ARG A 108 4.49 -19.38 -6.31
N THR A 109 5.79 -19.09 -6.52
CA THR A 109 6.76 -19.04 -5.42
C THR A 109 6.38 -17.97 -4.41
N ALA A 110 6.02 -16.76 -4.86
CA ALA A 110 5.60 -15.68 -3.96
C ALA A 110 4.42 -16.08 -3.07
N GLN A 111 3.36 -16.65 -3.64
CA GLN A 111 2.19 -17.07 -2.89
C GLN A 111 2.52 -18.20 -1.90
N ARG A 112 3.37 -19.16 -2.28
CA ARG A 112 3.75 -20.27 -1.40
C ARG A 112 4.62 -19.81 -0.24
N VAL A 113 5.62 -18.98 -0.51
CA VAL A 113 6.48 -18.40 0.53
C VAL A 113 5.64 -17.60 1.53
N ALA A 114 4.72 -16.77 1.04
CA ALA A 114 3.83 -15.99 1.91
C ALA A 114 2.93 -16.88 2.78
N LYS A 115 2.39 -17.98 2.24
CA LYS A 115 1.57 -18.94 3.00
C LYS A 115 2.39 -19.75 4.01
N GLN A 116 3.63 -20.11 3.66
CA GLN A 116 4.49 -20.94 4.50
C GLN A 116 5.09 -20.16 5.66
N THR A 117 5.51 -18.93 5.41
CA THR A 117 6.26 -18.11 6.37
C THR A 117 5.40 -17.05 7.08
N GLY A 118 4.20 -16.76 6.55
CA GLY A 118 3.35 -15.65 7.00
C GLY A 118 3.92 -14.25 6.72
N GLN A 119 5.09 -14.17 6.08
CA GLN A 119 5.76 -12.92 5.76
C GLN A 119 5.19 -12.28 4.49
N LEU A 120 5.40 -10.98 4.35
CA LEU A 120 5.03 -10.26 3.14
C LEU A 120 5.99 -10.63 2.00
N VAL A 121 5.43 -11.09 0.89
CA VAL A 121 6.16 -11.38 -0.34
C VAL A 121 5.60 -10.55 -1.48
N ILE A 122 6.48 -9.89 -2.21
CA ILE A 122 6.15 -8.96 -3.29
C ILE A 122 6.67 -9.51 -4.60
N ALA A 123 5.78 -9.66 -5.57
CA ALA A 123 6.13 -10.05 -6.93
C ALA A 123 5.88 -8.88 -7.90
N ILE A 124 6.92 -8.50 -8.63
CA ILE A 124 6.87 -7.48 -9.67
C ILE A 124 6.83 -8.17 -11.03
N SER A 125 5.74 -7.95 -11.76
CA SER A 125 5.54 -8.51 -13.10
C SER A 125 6.08 -7.56 -14.16
N GLN A 126 7.19 -7.94 -14.79
CA GLN A 126 7.78 -7.18 -15.91
C GLN A 126 6.78 -6.95 -17.05
N ARG A 127 6.05 -7.99 -17.47
CA ARG A 127 5.11 -7.90 -18.61
C ARG A 127 3.84 -7.12 -18.28
N ARG A 128 3.28 -7.33 -17.08
CA ARG A 128 2.00 -6.69 -16.69
C ARG A 128 2.19 -5.31 -16.08
N GLN A 129 3.41 -4.94 -15.69
CA GLN A 129 3.69 -3.68 -15.00
C GLN A 129 2.80 -3.53 -13.76
N VAL A 130 2.67 -4.61 -12.99
CA VAL A 130 1.90 -4.65 -11.74
C VAL A 130 2.76 -5.24 -10.63
N VAL A 131 2.65 -4.63 -9.44
CA VAL A 131 3.19 -5.14 -8.19
C VAL A 131 2.08 -5.88 -7.45
N THR A 132 2.33 -7.15 -7.12
CA THR A 132 1.40 -7.98 -6.34
C THR A 132 2.02 -8.32 -4.99
N LEU A 133 1.24 -8.12 -3.93
CA LEU A 133 1.56 -8.45 -2.55
C LEU A 133 0.88 -9.77 -2.17
N TYR A 134 1.62 -10.61 -1.46
CA TYR A 134 1.16 -11.86 -0.88
C TYR A 134 1.49 -11.85 0.61
N GLN A 135 0.52 -12.13 1.45
CA GLN A 135 0.72 -12.38 2.88
C GLN A 135 -0.33 -13.37 3.34
N ASP A 136 0.07 -14.49 3.93
CA ASP A 136 -0.83 -15.58 4.29
C ASP A 136 -1.71 -15.98 3.08
N ASN A 137 -3.04 -15.86 3.23
CA ASN A 137 -4.02 -16.12 2.16
C ASN A 137 -4.43 -14.86 1.37
N THR A 138 -3.91 -13.70 1.75
CA THR A 138 -4.23 -12.41 1.12
C THR A 138 -3.38 -12.19 -0.12
N VAL A 139 -4.04 -11.84 -1.22
CA VAL A 139 -3.40 -11.41 -2.47
C VAL A 139 -3.92 -10.03 -2.81
N PHE A 140 -3.03 -9.05 -2.92
CA PHE A 140 -3.39 -7.67 -3.22
C PHE A 140 -2.54 -7.12 -4.36
N ARG A 141 -3.19 -6.54 -5.36
CA ARG A 141 -2.49 -5.90 -6.48
C ARG A 141 -2.45 -4.40 -6.23
N LEU A 142 -1.25 -3.83 -6.14
CA LEU A 142 -1.09 -2.39 -6.01
C LEU A 142 -1.65 -1.71 -7.26
N ARG A 143 -2.40 -0.64 -7.04
CA ARG A 143 -2.84 0.24 -8.13
C ARG A 143 -1.65 1.06 -8.61
N ASP A 144 -1.69 1.49 -9.85
CA ASP A 144 -0.71 2.42 -10.39
C ASP A 144 -0.78 3.76 -9.64
N LEU A 145 0.38 4.39 -9.49
CA LEU A 145 0.51 5.61 -8.70
C LEU A 145 -0.35 6.75 -9.27
N ALA A 146 -0.41 6.88 -10.60
CA ALA A 146 -1.17 7.94 -11.27
C ALA A 146 -2.67 7.84 -10.96
N SER A 147 -3.25 6.65 -11.04
CA SER A 147 -4.65 6.38 -10.71
C SER A 147 -4.98 6.70 -9.25
N ILE A 148 -4.08 6.34 -8.32
CA ILE A 148 -4.25 6.69 -6.90
C ILE A 148 -4.27 8.21 -6.73
N LEU A 149 -3.31 8.93 -7.33
CA LEU A 149 -3.21 10.39 -7.22
C LEU A 149 -4.41 11.10 -7.85
N VAL A 150 -4.90 10.63 -9.00
CA VAL A 150 -6.10 11.19 -9.64
C VAL A 150 -7.32 11.04 -8.73
N LYS A 151 -7.53 9.85 -8.14
CA LYS A 151 -8.65 9.62 -7.23
C LYS A 151 -8.53 10.43 -5.94
N ALA A 152 -7.33 10.50 -5.36
CA ALA A 152 -7.07 11.32 -4.18
C ALA A 152 -7.38 12.80 -4.44
N ASN A 153 -6.92 13.34 -5.58
CA ASN A 153 -7.18 14.71 -5.97
C ASN A 153 -8.68 14.98 -6.20
N GLN A 154 -9.39 14.07 -6.87
CA GLN A 154 -10.84 14.17 -7.05
C GLN A 154 -11.58 14.21 -5.70
N ALA A 155 -11.18 13.37 -4.76
CA ALA A 155 -11.80 13.30 -3.46
C ALA A 155 -11.53 14.56 -2.63
N LEU A 156 -10.29 15.08 -2.66
CA LEU A 156 -9.92 16.35 -2.02
C LEU A 156 -10.71 17.54 -2.60
N GLN A 157 -10.87 17.61 -3.92
CA GLN A 157 -11.68 18.65 -4.58
C GLN A 157 -13.15 18.56 -4.16
N ALA A 158 -13.70 17.35 -4.04
CA ALA A 158 -15.05 17.16 -3.54
C ALA A 158 -15.18 17.68 -2.09
N LEU A 159 -14.27 17.29 -1.20
CA LEU A 159 -14.25 17.74 0.19
C LEU A 159 -14.16 19.26 0.30
N GLU A 160 -13.29 19.89 -0.49
CA GLU A 160 -13.16 21.35 -0.54
C GLU A 160 -14.47 22.02 -0.95
N LYS A 161 -15.20 21.47 -1.93
CA LYS A 161 -16.50 21.99 -2.33
C LYS A 161 -17.51 21.91 -1.19
N TYR A 162 -17.55 20.81 -0.43
CA TYR A 162 -18.44 20.69 0.73
C TYR A 162 -18.06 21.65 1.86
N ARG A 163 -16.77 21.79 2.15
CA ARG A 163 -16.25 22.77 3.13
C ARG A 163 -16.64 24.20 2.75
N ASN A 164 -16.52 24.56 1.48
CA ASN A 164 -16.87 25.91 1.01
C ASN A 164 -18.37 26.20 1.15
N VAL A 165 -19.24 25.19 0.97
CA VAL A 165 -20.68 25.33 1.25
C VAL A 165 -20.93 25.49 2.75
N LEU A 166 -20.30 24.68 3.59
CA LEU A 166 -20.41 24.81 5.05
C LEU A 166 -19.96 26.20 5.53
N ALA A 167 -18.85 26.72 5.00
CA ALA A 167 -18.34 28.05 5.35
C ALA A 167 -19.36 29.16 5.03
N LYS A 168 -20.02 29.06 3.87
CA LYS A 168 -21.09 30.01 3.49
C LYS A 168 -22.30 29.93 4.41
N GLU A 169 -22.77 28.74 4.76
CA GLU A 169 -23.90 28.58 5.69
C GLU A 169 -23.55 29.06 7.10
N THR A 170 -22.31 28.85 7.54
CA THR A 170 -21.82 29.34 8.84
C THR A 170 -21.76 30.87 8.87
N GLN A 171 -21.28 31.49 7.79
CA GLN A 171 -21.28 32.94 7.65
C GLN A 171 -22.71 33.51 7.64
N ARG A 172 -23.64 32.84 6.93
CA ARG A 172 -25.05 33.23 6.91
C ARG A 172 -25.67 33.15 8.31
N LEU A 173 -25.43 32.07 9.03
CA LEU A 173 -25.89 31.90 10.42
C LEU A 173 -25.35 33.01 11.32
N GLY A 174 -24.06 33.36 11.22
CA GLY A 174 -23.48 34.46 11.99
C GLY A 174 -24.08 35.84 11.67
N GLY A 175 -24.49 36.08 10.42
CA GLY A 175 -25.24 37.29 10.06
C GLY A 175 -26.61 37.36 10.73
N LEU A 176 -27.34 36.24 10.73
CA LEU A 176 -28.66 36.16 11.37
C LEU A 176 -28.56 36.21 12.90
N GLU A 177 -27.48 35.68 13.47
CA GLU A 177 -27.17 35.80 14.90
C GLU A 177 -26.96 37.26 15.29
N PHE A 178 -26.23 38.02 14.47
CA PHE A 178 -26.05 39.46 14.70
C PHE A 178 -27.38 40.25 14.65
N GLU A 179 -28.34 39.79 13.85
CA GLU A 179 -29.65 40.42 13.70
C GLU A 179 -30.72 39.84 14.65
N ASP A 180 -30.37 38.91 15.55
CA ASP A 180 -31.30 38.17 16.43
C ASP A 180 -32.44 37.45 15.65
N MET A 181 -32.17 37.02 14.41
CA MET A 181 -33.14 36.36 13.51
C MET A 181 -32.90 34.86 13.31
N VAL A 182 -32.07 34.23 14.14
CA VAL A 182 -31.72 32.81 13.99
C VAL A 182 -32.94 31.91 14.21
N THR A 183 -33.13 30.97 13.30
CA THR A 183 -34.12 29.90 13.42
C THR A 183 -33.46 28.54 13.67
N VAL A 184 -34.21 27.62 14.28
CA VAL A 184 -33.78 26.21 14.45
C VAL A 184 -33.41 25.57 13.10
N ALA A 185 -34.11 25.95 12.02
CA ALA A 185 -33.83 25.43 10.69
C ALA A 185 -32.41 25.76 10.19
N GLU A 186 -31.89 26.95 10.52
CA GLU A 186 -30.57 27.40 10.10
C GLU A 186 -29.46 26.70 10.88
N VAL A 187 -29.66 26.55 12.19
CA VAL A 187 -28.77 25.75 13.04
C VAL A 187 -28.71 24.29 12.53
N CYS A 188 -29.88 23.69 12.26
CA CYS A 188 -29.96 22.33 11.71
C CYS A 188 -29.25 22.21 10.35
N GLU A 189 -29.38 23.20 9.47
CA GLU A 189 -28.71 23.17 8.16
C GLU A 189 -27.18 23.20 8.30
N VAL A 190 -26.63 24.06 9.17
CA VAL A 190 -25.18 24.10 9.45
C VAL A 190 -24.70 22.75 10.01
N ILE A 191 -25.39 22.19 11.01
CA ILE A 191 -25.04 20.87 11.59
C ILE A 191 -25.05 19.79 10.51
N ARG A 192 -26.09 19.75 9.67
CA ARG A 192 -26.21 18.77 8.59
C ARG A 192 -25.07 18.87 7.58
N ARG A 193 -24.61 20.10 7.27
CA ARG A 193 -23.45 20.32 6.39
C ARG A 193 -22.15 19.88 7.05
N SER A 194 -21.97 20.14 8.35
CA SER A 194 -20.82 19.67 9.12
C SER A 194 -20.73 18.14 9.11
N ILE A 195 -21.84 17.45 9.35
CA ILE A 195 -21.89 15.97 9.27
C ILE A 195 -21.45 15.50 7.89
N LYS A 196 -21.96 16.09 6.80
CA LYS A 196 -21.53 15.72 5.43
C LYS A 196 -20.04 15.91 5.20
N VAL A 197 -19.46 17.02 5.67
CA VAL A 197 -18.01 17.26 5.54
C VAL A 197 -17.22 16.19 6.29
N LEU A 198 -17.63 15.85 7.52
CA LEU A 198 -16.97 14.84 8.34
C LEU A 198 -17.07 13.44 7.73
N THR A 199 -18.25 13.03 7.26
CA THR A 199 -18.44 11.73 6.61
C THR A 199 -17.56 11.58 5.37
N ILE A 200 -17.49 12.62 4.52
CA ILE A 200 -16.67 12.58 3.31
C ILE A 200 -15.18 12.57 3.66
N ALA A 201 -14.76 13.33 4.68
CA ALA A 201 -13.38 13.31 5.14
C ALA A 201 -12.97 11.89 5.61
N GLU A 202 -13.83 11.22 6.37
CA GLU A 202 -13.61 9.85 6.84
C GLU A 202 -13.56 8.83 5.69
N GLU A 203 -14.45 8.95 4.69
CA GLU A 203 -14.39 8.13 3.48
C GLU A 203 -13.05 8.31 2.75
N ILE A 204 -12.58 9.55 2.60
CA ILE A 204 -11.32 9.88 1.92
C ILE A 204 -10.12 9.27 2.64
N GLU A 205 -10.07 9.37 3.97
CA GLU A 205 -8.99 8.78 4.76
C GLU A 205 -8.90 7.26 4.54
N ASN A 206 -10.04 6.56 4.49
CA ASN A 206 -10.08 5.11 4.26
C ASN A 206 -9.73 4.70 2.81
N TYR A 207 -9.98 5.58 1.82
CA TYR A 207 -9.65 5.28 0.42
C TYR A 207 -8.20 5.60 0.04
N ILE A 208 -7.56 6.53 0.75
CA ILE A 208 -6.18 6.98 0.49
C ILE A 208 -5.15 6.22 1.35
N ALA A 209 -5.51 5.81 2.57
CA ALA A 209 -4.66 5.02 3.46
C ALA A 209 -4.52 3.55 3.02
#